data_AF-A0A699RGS2-F1
#
_entry.id   AF-A0A699RGS2-F1
#
_cell.length_a   1.000
_cell.length_b   1.000
_cell.length_c   1.000
_cell.angle_alpha   90.00
_cell.angle_beta   90.00
_cell.angle_gamma   90.00
#
_symmetry.space_group_name_H-M   'P 1'
#
loop_
_entity.id
_entity.type
_entity.pdbx_description
1 polymer ?
#
loop_
_entity_poly.entity_id
_entity_poly.type
_entity_poly.pdbx_seq_one_letter_code
_entity_poly.pdbx_strand_id
1 'polypeptide(L)'
;MVDKPKPMKKKQQVEMDEAYARKLHKELNQDIDWDVAIEHVKQKAKEDPFIQRYQAKFNANMEFLLKSKEKIEEEENKALESINETPTQKAAKRRRLNKEDKDVEEIKQHLEIVPDEDDDVYIEATPLARKVPDVDYQIIHLNNKPHYKI
;
A
#
# COMPACT_ATOMS: atom_id res chain seq x y z
N MET A 1 8.44 74.43 9.87
CA MET A 1 7.43 73.66 10.63
C MET A 1 6.91 72.58 9.69
N VAL A 2 7.17 71.31 9.96
CA VAL A 2 6.67 70.20 9.14
C VAL A 2 5.31 69.84 9.68
N ASP A 3 4.26 70.16 8.92
CA ASP A 3 2.88 69.85 9.30
C ASP A 3 2.71 68.34 9.44
N LYS A 4 2.17 67.92 10.59
CA LYS A 4 1.93 66.52 10.90
C LYS A 4 0.89 65.97 9.90
N PRO A 5 1.19 64.87 9.19
CA PRO A 5 0.26 64.31 8.22
C PRO A 5 -1.05 63.91 8.92
N LYS A 6 -2.17 64.32 8.32
CA LYS A 6 -3.53 64.12 8.82
C LYS A 6 -3.83 62.62 8.95
N PRO A 7 -4.50 62.15 10.01
CA PRO A 7 -4.77 60.72 10.20
C PRO A 7 -5.70 60.20 9.09
N MET A 8 -5.18 59.35 8.20
CA MET A 8 -5.95 58.67 7.16
C MET A 8 -6.80 57.56 7.76
N LYS A 9 -8.00 57.33 7.20
CA LYS A 9 -8.92 56.28 7.67
C LYS A 9 -8.35 54.90 7.33
N LYS A 10 -8.43 53.95 8.27
CA LYS A 10 -7.89 52.57 8.12
C LYS A 10 -8.26 51.88 6.80
N LYS A 11 -9.47 52.12 6.28
CA LYS A 11 -9.93 51.52 5.00
C LYS A 11 -9.13 52.02 3.79
N GLN A 12 -8.73 53.30 3.78
CA GLN A 12 -7.95 53.88 2.69
C GLN A 12 -6.50 53.40 2.71
N GLN A 13 -5.96 53.12 3.90
CA GLN A 13 -4.62 52.53 4.03
C GLN A 13 -4.58 51.11 3.45
N VAL A 14 -5.57 50.28 3.77
CA VAL A 14 -5.66 48.90 3.26
C VAL A 14 -5.72 48.86 1.73
N GLU A 15 -6.50 49.75 1.12
CA GLU A 15 -6.62 49.83 -0.34
C GLU A 15 -5.32 50.26 -1.02
N MET A 16 -4.59 51.21 -0.43
CA MET A 16 -3.27 51.63 -0.89
C MET A 16 -2.23 50.50 -0.78
N ASP A 17 -2.23 49.79 0.34
CA ASP A 17 -1.31 48.67 0.59
C ASP A 17 -1.59 47.50 -0.37
N GLU A 18 -2.86 47.23 -0.66
CA GLU A 18 -3.27 46.20 -1.63
C GLU A 18 -2.88 46.58 -3.06
N ALA A 19 -3.11 47.82 -3.47
CA ALA A 19 -2.70 48.31 -4.79
C ALA A 19 -1.17 48.24 -4.96
N TYR A 20 -0.42 48.56 -3.90
CA TYR A 20 1.03 48.45 -3.86
C TYR A 20 1.50 46.98 -4.00
N ALA A 21 0.89 46.06 -3.25
CA ALA A 21 1.20 44.63 -3.35
C ALA A 21 0.94 44.07 -4.76
N ARG A 22 -0.17 44.47 -5.39
CA ARG A 22 -0.50 44.07 -6.77
C ARG A 22 0.51 44.61 -7.78
N LYS A 23 0.99 45.85 -7.61
CA LYS A 23 2.03 46.44 -8.47
C LYS A 23 3.36 45.70 -8.32
N LEU A 24 3.79 45.48 -7.07
CA LEU A 24 5.03 44.76 -6.76
C LEU A 24 5.02 43.35 -7.35
N HIS A 25 3.91 42.63 -7.23
CA HIS A 25 3.76 41.27 -7.78
C HIS A 25 3.82 41.26 -9.32
N LYS A 26 3.31 42.31 -9.99
CA LYS A 26 3.42 42.41 -11.46
C LYS A 26 4.85 42.71 -11.89
N GLU A 27 5.51 43.64 -11.21
CA GLU A 27 6.90 44.03 -11.50
C GLU A 27 7.87 42.86 -11.28
N LEU A 28 7.73 42.12 -10.19
CA LEU A 28 8.56 40.94 -9.91
C LEU A 28 8.36 39.80 -10.92
N ASN A 29 7.17 39.69 -11.54
CA ASN A 29 6.85 38.64 -12.50
C ASN A 29 7.08 39.05 -13.97
N GLN A 30 7.43 40.31 -14.25
CA GLN A 30 7.65 40.78 -15.63
C GLN A 30 8.93 40.22 -16.26
N ASP A 31 9.94 39.92 -15.44
CA ASP A 31 11.26 39.47 -15.90
C ASP A 31 11.53 37.97 -15.66
N ILE A 32 10.57 37.24 -15.08
CA ILE A 32 10.71 35.80 -14.83
C ILE A 32 10.21 35.03 -16.06
N ASP A 33 11.16 34.45 -16.79
CA ASP A 33 10.86 33.41 -17.77
C ASP A 33 10.53 32.10 -17.02
N TRP A 34 9.24 31.85 -16.86
CA TRP A 34 8.73 30.66 -16.16
C TRP A 34 9.08 29.36 -16.89
N ASP A 35 9.22 29.37 -18.21
CA ASP A 35 9.59 28.19 -18.97
C ASP A 35 11.05 27.81 -18.69
N VAL A 36 11.94 28.81 -18.65
CA VAL A 36 13.35 28.61 -18.25
C VAL A 36 13.45 28.17 -16.79
N ALA A 37 12.66 28.75 -15.88
CA ALA A 37 12.65 28.36 -14.47
C ALA A 37 12.19 26.90 -14.28
N ILE A 38 11.15 26.48 -15.01
CA ILE A 38 10.65 25.10 -15.01
C ILE A 38 11.68 24.14 -15.58
N GLU A 39 12.33 24.47 -16.70
CA GLU A 39 13.40 23.66 -17.28
C GLU A 39 14.59 23.51 -16.32
N HIS A 40 14.98 24.58 -15.62
CA HIS A 40 16.04 24.53 -14.61
C HIS A 40 15.69 23.59 -13.45
N VAL A 41 14.43 23.61 -12.98
CA VAL A 41 13.95 22.69 -11.95
C VAL A 41 13.96 21.25 -12.44
N LYS A 42 13.52 20.99 -13.69
CA LYS A 42 13.59 19.66 -14.30
C LYS A 42 15.04 19.18 -14.45
N GLN A 43 15.97 20.07 -14.77
CA GLN A 43 17.39 19.74 -14.87
C GLN A 43 17.95 19.37 -13.49
N LYS A 44 17.67 20.16 -12.45
CA LYS A 44 18.07 19.82 -11.07
C LYS A 44 17.47 18.52 -10.57
N ALA A 45 16.23 18.21 -10.95
CA ALA A 45 15.60 16.94 -10.62
C ALA A 45 16.33 15.72 -11.26
N LYS A 46 16.99 15.92 -12.42
CA LYS A 46 17.81 14.88 -13.07
C LYS A 46 19.22 14.77 -12.47
N GLU A 47 19.71 15.81 -11.81
CA GLU A 47 21.04 15.83 -11.20
C GLU A 47 21.01 15.33 -9.75
N ASP A 48 19.93 15.62 -9.02
CA ASP A 48 19.79 15.24 -7.61
C ASP A 48 19.27 13.79 -7.45
N PRO A 49 20.09 12.86 -6.94
CA PRO A 49 19.67 11.46 -6.74
C PRO A 49 18.51 11.31 -5.74
N PHE A 50 18.35 12.26 -4.81
CA PHE A 50 17.26 12.25 -3.85
C PHE A 50 15.92 12.50 -4.54
N ILE A 51 15.85 13.52 -5.41
CA ILE A 51 14.62 13.86 -6.15
C ILE A 51 14.21 12.70 -7.05
N GLN A 52 15.15 12.08 -7.76
CA GLN A 52 14.88 10.91 -8.61
C GLN A 52 14.29 9.74 -7.83
N ARG A 53 14.84 9.45 -6.64
CA ARG A 53 14.36 8.33 -5.80
C ARG A 53 12.94 8.56 -5.29
N TYR A 54 12.59 9.80 -4.95
CA TYR A 54 11.22 10.15 -4.57
C TYR A 54 10.26 10.10 -5.74
N GLN A 55 10.66 10.62 -6.89
CA GLN A 55 9.84 10.58 -8.11
C GLN A 55 9.56 9.14 -8.57
N ALA A 56 10.57 8.28 -8.55
CA ALA A 56 10.41 6.85 -8.87
C ALA A 56 9.45 6.15 -7.90
N LYS A 57 9.58 6.40 -6.59
CA LYS A 57 8.66 5.86 -5.58
C LYS A 57 7.23 6.36 -5.79
N PHE A 58 7.05 7.64 -6.08
CA PHE A 58 5.74 8.23 -6.33
C PHE A 58 5.07 7.57 -7.55
N ASN A 59 5.80 7.46 -8.66
CA ASN A 59 5.30 6.83 -9.88
C ASN A 59 4.91 5.37 -9.65
N ALA A 60 5.76 4.58 -8.97
CA ALA A 60 5.44 3.19 -8.64
C ALA A 60 4.20 3.06 -7.75
N ASN A 61 4.03 3.98 -6.79
CA ASN A 61 2.84 3.99 -5.93
C ASN A 61 1.56 4.33 -6.73
N MET A 62 1.66 5.29 -7.66
CA MET A 62 0.54 5.64 -8.55
C MET A 62 0.15 4.48 -9.46
N GLU A 63 1.12 3.78 -10.04
CA GLU A 63 0.87 2.59 -10.87
C GLU A 63 0.19 1.47 -10.08
N PHE A 64 0.68 1.20 -8.86
CA PHE A 64 0.07 0.22 -7.96
C PHE A 64 -1.38 0.57 -7.62
N LEU A 65 -1.65 1.85 -7.29
CA LEU A 65 -3.00 2.32 -6.99
C LEU A 65 -3.93 2.18 -8.19
N LEU A 66 -3.51 2.56 -9.39
CA LEU A 66 -4.31 2.40 -10.60
C LEU A 66 -4.66 0.94 -10.86
N LYS A 67 -3.66 0.05 -10.80
CA LYS A 67 -3.85 -1.40 -10.97
C LYS A 67 -4.79 -2.00 -9.91
N SER A 68 -4.69 -1.53 -8.66
CA SER A 68 -5.57 -2.00 -7.59
C SER A 68 -7.04 -1.61 -7.81
N LYS A 69 -7.29 -0.41 -8.35
CA LYS A 69 -8.64 0.07 -8.67
C LYS A 69 -9.25 -0.74 -9.81
N GLU A 70 -8.49 -0.94 -10.88
CA GLU A 70 -8.91 -1.76 -12.02
C GLU A 70 -9.28 -3.18 -11.59
N LYS A 71 -8.46 -3.81 -10.73
CA LYS A 71 -8.75 -5.15 -10.21
C LYS A 71 -10.02 -5.21 -9.36
N ILE A 72 -10.26 -4.21 -8.52
CA ILE A 72 -11.48 -4.14 -7.70
C ILE A 72 -12.70 -3.98 -8.61
N GLU A 73 -12.62 -3.09 -9.60
CA GLU A 73 -13.70 -2.87 -10.58
C GLU A 73 -14.00 -4.14 -11.40
N GLU A 74 -12.97 -4.88 -11.82
CA GLU A 74 -13.14 -6.18 -12.50
C GLU A 74 -13.82 -7.22 -11.60
N GLU A 75 -13.41 -7.32 -10.32
CA GLU A 75 -14.01 -8.22 -9.35
C GLU A 75 -15.47 -7.88 -9.06
N GLU A 76 -15.80 -6.60 -8.91
CA GLU A 76 -17.16 -6.11 -8.74
C GLU A 76 -18.04 -6.44 -9.96
N ASN A 77 -17.54 -6.22 -11.18
CA ASN A 77 -18.26 -6.56 -12.41
C ASN A 77 -18.52 -8.07 -12.52
N LYS A 78 -17.55 -8.90 -12.16
CA LYS A 78 -17.71 -10.37 -12.13
C LYS A 78 -18.71 -10.81 -11.06
N ALA A 79 -18.70 -10.17 -9.89
CA ALA A 79 -19.67 -10.45 -8.84
C ALA A 79 -21.09 -10.10 -9.31
N LEU A 80 -21.28 -8.95 -9.96
CA LEU A 80 -22.57 -8.55 -10.54
C LEU A 80 -23.05 -9.52 -11.63
N GLU A 81 -22.15 -10.00 -12.49
CA GLU A 81 -22.44 -11.04 -13.49
C GLU A 81 -22.83 -12.38 -12.84
N SER A 82 -22.20 -12.76 -11.73
CA SER A 82 -22.59 -13.97 -11.00
C SER A 82 -23.97 -13.86 -10.31
N ILE A 83 -24.37 -12.63 -9.94
CA ILE A 83 -25.65 -12.36 -9.26
C ILE A 83 -26.79 -12.32 -10.28
N ASN A 84 -26.53 -11.76 -11.47
CA ASN A 84 -27.53 -11.69 -12.55
C ASN A 84 -27.69 -13.03 -13.31
N GLU A 85 -26.88 -14.04 -12.98
CA GLU A 85 -26.96 -15.41 -13.52
C GLU A 85 -28.36 -16.00 -13.27
N THR A 86 -29.03 -16.41 -14.36
CA THR A 86 -30.42 -16.90 -14.31
C THR A 86 -30.55 -18.18 -13.46
N PRO A 87 -31.72 -18.44 -12.84
CA PRO A 87 -31.93 -19.65 -12.02
C PRO A 87 -31.61 -20.95 -12.77
N THR A 88 -31.83 -20.97 -14.09
CA THR A 88 -31.54 -22.11 -14.98
C THR A 88 -30.04 -22.39 -15.11
N GLN A 89 -29.20 -21.37 -15.27
CA GLN A 89 -27.73 -21.50 -15.32
C GLN A 89 -27.17 -21.87 -13.94
N LYS A 90 -27.68 -21.25 -12.88
CA LYS A 90 -27.30 -21.55 -11.49
C LYS A 90 -27.66 -22.98 -11.08
N ALA A 91 -28.82 -23.49 -11.51
CA ALA A 91 -29.24 -24.87 -11.32
C ALA A 91 -28.37 -25.86 -12.12
N ALA A 92 -28.02 -25.52 -13.36
CA ALA A 92 -27.11 -26.33 -14.19
C ALA A 92 -25.70 -26.44 -13.58
N LYS A 93 -25.16 -25.34 -13.03
CA LYS A 93 -23.86 -25.30 -12.33
C LYS A 93 -23.88 -26.14 -11.04
N ARG A 94 -24.92 -25.99 -10.21
CA ARG A 94 -25.11 -26.82 -8.99
C ARG A 94 -25.26 -28.31 -9.31
N ARG A 95 -25.96 -28.65 -10.40
CA ARG A 95 -26.15 -30.04 -10.82
C ARG A 95 -24.84 -30.70 -11.30
N ARG A 96 -23.89 -29.92 -11.83
CA ARG A 96 -22.53 -30.38 -12.16
C ARG A 96 -21.68 -30.64 -10.91
N LEU A 97 -21.65 -29.68 -9.97
CA LEU A 97 -20.91 -29.84 -8.71
C LEU A 97 -21.42 -31.04 -7.89
N ASN A 98 -22.74 -31.20 -7.76
CA ASN A 98 -23.33 -32.34 -7.05
C ASN A 98 -23.05 -33.71 -7.73
N LYS A 99 -22.68 -33.73 -9.02
CA LYS A 99 -22.28 -34.95 -9.74
C LYS A 99 -20.83 -35.29 -9.42
N GLU A 100 -19.94 -34.30 -9.43
CA GLU A 100 -18.54 -34.46 -9.03
C GLU A 100 -18.40 -34.89 -7.57
N ASP A 101 -19.17 -34.31 -6.63
CA ASP A 101 -19.14 -34.71 -5.22
C ASP A 101 -19.55 -36.18 -5.02
N LYS A 102 -20.54 -36.66 -5.76
CA LYS A 102 -20.95 -38.08 -5.75
C LYS A 102 -19.87 -39.00 -6.33
N ASP A 103 -19.24 -38.57 -7.42
CA ASP A 103 -18.17 -39.36 -8.05
C ASP A 103 -16.94 -39.43 -7.11
N VAL A 104 -16.67 -38.40 -6.30
CA VAL A 104 -15.62 -38.41 -5.26
C VAL A 104 -15.97 -39.33 -4.08
N GLU A 105 -17.21 -39.34 -3.61
CA GLU A 105 -17.67 -40.28 -2.58
C GLU A 105 -17.60 -41.74 -3.06
N GLU A 106 -18.00 -41.99 -4.30
CA GLU A 106 -17.90 -43.31 -4.92
C GLU A 106 -16.43 -43.76 -4.99
N ILE A 107 -15.52 -42.92 -5.48
CA ILE A 107 -14.07 -43.22 -5.51
C ILE A 107 -13.51 -43.50 -4.11
N LYS A 108 -13.95 -42.75 -3.08
CA LYS A 108 -13.49 -42.94 -1.70
C LYS A 108 -13.96 -44.26 -1.11
N GLN A 109 -15.18 -44.68 -1.40
CA GLN A 109 -15.71 -45.99 -0.97
C GLN A 109 -14.95 -47.14 -1.64
N HIS A 110 -14.53 -46.98 -2.89
CA HIS A 110 -13.74 -48.00 -3.60
C HIS A 110 -12.26 -48.01 -3.17
N LEU A 111 -11.81 -47.01 -2.41
CA LEU A 111 -10.45 -46.87 -1.88
C LEU A 111 -10.38 -47.13 -0.36
N GLU A 112 -11.41 -47.74 0.25
CA GLU A 112 -11.39 -48.12 1.67
C GLU A 112 -10.28 -49.17 1.90
N ILE A 113 -9.11 -48.69 2.32
CA ILE A 113 -7.95 -49.50 2.67
C ILE A 113 -8.33 -50.34 3.90
N VAL A 114 -8.38 -51.65 3.73
CA VAL A 114 -8.47 -52.60 4.84
C VAL A 114 -7.19 -52.42 5.67
N PRO A 115 -7.28 -52.04 6.96
CA PRO A 115 -6.10 -52.04 7.81
C PRO A 115 -5.69 -53.51 7.98
N ASP A 116 -4.54 -53.87 7.42
CA ASP A 116 -3.93 -55.17 7.64
C ASP A 116 -3.36 -55.15 9.07
N GLU A 117 -3.84 -56.04 9.93
CA GLU A 117 -3.51 -56.06 11.37
C GLU A 117 -2.06 -56.54 11.64
N ASP A 118 -1.31 -56.92 10.59
CA ASP A 118 -0.01 -57.62 10.68
C ASP A 118 1.21 -56.75 10.29
N ASP A 119 1.07 -55.43 10.14
CA ASP A 119 2.22 -54.53 9.88
C ASP A 119 2.62 -53.76 11.15
N ASP A 120 2.98 -54.50 12.20
CA ASP A 120 3.70 -54.03 13.38
C ASP A 120 5.16 -53.65 13.04
N VAL A 121 5.32 -52.73 12.09
CA VAL A 121 6.54 -51.93 11.99
C VAL A 121 6.51 -50.96 13.15
N TYR A 122 7.08 -51.40 14.27
CA TYR A 122 7.54 -50.55 15.36
C TYR A 122 8.38 -49.41 14.77
N ILE A 123 7.74 -48.29 14.46
CA ILE A 123 8.39 -46.99 14.49
C ILE A 123 8.62 -46.67 15.96
N GLU A 124 9.65 -47.29 16.52
CA GLU A 124 10.29 -46.83 17.75
C GLU A 124 10.81 -45.42 17.45
N ALA A 125 9.95 -44.43 17.72
CA ALA A 125 10.30 -43.05 17.58
C ALA A 125 11.42 -42.78 18.58
N THR A 126 12.67 -42.79 18.11
CA THR A 126 13.78 -42.19 18.84
C THR A 126 13.34 -40.76 19.10
N PRO A 127 13.04 -40.35 20.35
CA PRO A 127 12.79 -38.96 20.60
C PRO A 127 14.12 -38.28 20.34
N LEU A 128 14.20 -37.56 19.21
CA LEU A 128 15.25 -36.59 18.97
C LEU A 128 15.12 -35.61 20.13
N ALA A 129 15.84 -35.92 21.21
CA ALA A 129 16.02 -35.06 22.35
C ALA A 129 16.47 -33.74 21.74
N ARG A 130 15.53 -32.80 21.68
CA ARG A 130 15.79 -31.45 21.26
C ARG A 130 16.75 -30.96 22.32
N LYS A 131 18.06 -31.08 22.05
CA LYS A 131 19.10 -30.37 22.77
C LYS A 131 18.88 -28.92 22.42
N VAL A 132 17.84 -28.33 23.01
CA VAL A 132 17.74 -26.89 23.13
C VAL A 132 19.00 -26.54 23.91
N PRO A 133 19.96 -25.84 23.30
CA PRO A 133 21.08 -25.35 24.07
C PRO A 133 20.45 -24.45 25.12
N ASP A 134 20.55 -24.83 26.40
CA ASP A 134 20.32 -23.88 27.48
C ASP A 134 21.38 -22.81 27.31
N VAL A 135 20.97 -21.69 26.73
CA VAL A 135 21.79 -20.51 26.60
C VAL A 135 21.49 -19.67 27.83
N ASP A 136 22.45 -19.57 28.74
CA ASP A 136 22.35 -18.76 29.95
C ASP A 136 22.42 -17.27 29.58
N TYR A 137 21.28 -16.67 29.23
CA TYR A 137 21.22 -15.24 28.95
C TYR A 137 21.31 -14.43 30.24
N GLN A 138 22.30 -13.54 30.32
CA GLN A 138 22.37 -12.54 31.38
C GLN A 138 21.76 -11.22 30.89
N ILE A 139 20.66 -10.80 31.53
CA ILE A 139 19.98 -9.54 31.21
C ILE A 139 20.69 -8.40 31.92
N ILE A 140 21.43 -7.57 31.16
CA ILE A 140 22.10 -6.38 31.68
C ILE A 140 21.33 -5.12 31.28
N HIS A 141 21.27 -4.13 32.18
CA HIS A 141 20.60 -2.86 31.93
C HIS A 141 21.64 -1.77 31.65
N LEU A 142 21.69 -1.30 30.41
CA LEU A 142 22.52 -0.16 30.00
C LEU A 142 21.59 0.98 29.58
N ASN A 143 21.78 2.17 30.14
CA ASN A 143 20.95 3.36 29.85
C ASN A 143 19.44 3.11 29.99
N ASN A 144 19.02 2.41 31.05
CA ASN A 144 17.64 1.98 31.30
C ASN A 144 17.01 1.11 30.19
N LYS A 145 17.81 0.47 29.32
CA LYS A 145 17.33 -0.48 28.32
C LYS A 145 17.92 -1.88 28.58
N PRO A 146 17.08 -2.94 28.67
CA PRO A 146 17.58 -4.30 28.84
C PRO A 146 18.28 -4.76 27.56
N HIS A 147 19.46 -5.35 27.73
CA HIS A 147 20.24 -5.98 26.67
C HIS A 147 20.53 -7.43 27.05
N TYR A 148 20.37 -8.34 26.09
CA TYR A 148 20.64 -9.75 26.26
C TYR A 148 22.11 -10.03 25.95
N LYS A 149 22.84 -10.56 26.93
CA LYS A 149 24.19 -11.09 26.72
C LYS A 149 24.12 -12.61 26.77
N ILE A 150 24.56 -13.24 25.68
CA ILE A 150 24.81 -14.68 25.57
C ILE A 150 26.14 -14.99 26.24
#